data_AF-A0A9N9FA79-F1
#
_entry.id   AF-A0A9N9FA79-F1
#
_cell.length_a   1.000
_cell.length_b   1.000
_cell.length_c   1.000
_cell.angle_alpha   90.00
_cell.angle_beta   90.00
_cell.angle_gamma   90.00
#
_symmetry.space_group_name_H-M   'P 1'
#
loop_
_entity.id
_entity.type
_entity.pdbx_description
1 polymer ?
#
loop_
_entity_poly.entity_id
_entity_poly.type
_entity_poly.pdbx_seq_one_letter_code
_entity_poly.pdbx_strand_id
1 'polypeptide(L)'
;MKTNILVYTPQKDTQSQPNIINRLKSIIGNNYDIIHVDSKTLSDEPWQDTICCLIVPNIDIDINYDELNNKANKKIKDYVFGGGNYLGFGSGVTYATKDLENQRGQNNLDFFCGVYKKIDLSTNSSTVVELMPLLTNQNNESSTLSQQIQLSIGETLRYFEDAENFLNIKILARYKDLSQAAIIQCEIGSGKAILCGIDLYSSLISEQRNQLVRLLLSMFEIKMAQSDIIIPKLSSTFYLSSLRPALTDLWVRGVSSLMDSDGIIKIGDVSFRLIVSSQKSSSHQLEEPSTVNDSVIKIEAYNEPPPTSVTPLFNFKKFFEHLSDDRNVLFGWNHNLDFGSTLLYGEVLTSTQTLLANDFKFTQQLPTGFVCVATQQVQGRGRGRNSWISPPGCLQFSIMLRHSLKLNPGSINIPLRLKWPNDIYAEISLDESSKPEFVKIGGVLVNSNFIKDEFLIIAVVLETHNNQKATILGITTDFGFLKAMVINTNEIVMLQPDGNSFDMMKGLISP
;
A
#
# COMPACT_ATOMS: atom_id res chain seq x y z
N MET A 1 4.85 6.45 18.82
CA MET A 1 5.93 6.80 17.88
C MET A 1 5.26 7.15 16.56
N LYS A 2 5.56 8.30 15.95
CA LYS A 2 5.01 8.63 14.64
C LYS A 2 5.71 7.76 13.59
N THR A 3 4.96 7.00 12.80
CA THR A 3 5.51 6.00 11.87
C THR A 3 5.03 6.18 10.44
N ASN A 4 4.07 7.09 10.20
CA ASN A 4 3.35 7.17 8.94
C ASN A 4 3.67 8.45 8.17
N ILE A 5 3.88 8.35 6.86
CA ILE A 5 3.86 9.49 5.93
C ILE A 5 2.58 9.37 5.12
N LEU A 6 1.71 10.37 5.22
CA LEU A 6 0.46 10.37 4.46
C LEU A 6 0.68 11.11 3.14
N VAL A 7 0.22 10.53 2.05
CA VAL A 7 0.24 11.14 0.72
C VAL A 7 -1.20 11.36 0.29
N TYR A 8 -1.58 12.62 0.06
CA TYR A 8 -2.92 12.93 -0.43
C TYR A 8 -3.11 12.41 -1.86
N THR A 9 -4.22 11.71 -2.10
CA THR A 9 -4.59 11.16 -3.40
C THR A 9 -6.12 11.22 -3.55
N PRO A 10 -6.65 12.03 -4.48
CA PRO A 10 -8.10 12.15 -4.71
C PRO A 10 -8.71 10.83 -5.17
N GLN A 11 -9.97 10.55 -4.77
CA GLN A 11 -10.66 9.30 -5.14
C GLN A 11 -10.89 9.12 -6.65
N LYS A 12 -10.97 10.23 -7.40
CA LYS A 12 -11.25 10.23 -8.85
C LYS A 12 -10.01 10.05 -9.74
N ASP A 13 -8.81 10.07 -9.15
CA ASP A 13 -7.57 9.86 -9.90
C ASP A 13 -7.18 8.37 -9.86
N THR A 14 -7.80 7.60 -10.75
CA THR A 14 -7.45 6.19 -10.97
C THR A 14 -6.33 6.00 -12.00
N GLN A 15 -5.81 7.05 -12.64
CA GLN A 15 -4.97 6.86 -13.84
C GLN A 15 -3.64 7.61 -13.96
N SER A 16 -3.23 8.54 -13.08
CA SER A 16 -1.91 9.14 -13.32
C SER A 16 -1.19 9.73 -12.13
N GLN A 17 -0.74 8.90 -11.17
CA GLN A 17 0.59 9.08 -10.54
C GLN A 17 1.30 7.75 -10.19
N PRO A 18 1.67 6.90 -11.17
CA PRO A 18 2.84 6.06 -10.97
C PRO A 18 4.04 7.02 -10.90
N ASN A 19 4.66 7.35 -9.77
CA ASN A 19 5.07 6.49 -8.68
C ASN A 19 5.55 7.36 -7.49
N ILE A 20 4.75 8.33 -6.99
CA ILE A 20 5.23 9.14 -5.83
C ILE A 20 5.54 8.26 -4.64
N ILE A 21 4.67 7.30 -4.33
CA ILE A 21 4.89 6.37 -3.22
C ILE A 21 6.12 5.52 -3.48
N ASN A 22 6.25 4.94 -4.67
CA ASN A 22 7.41 4.12 -4.98
C ASN A 22 8.70 4.97 -4.92
N ARG A 23 8.67 6.20 -5.40
CA ARG A 23 9.82 7.10 -5.26
C ARG A 23 10.12 7.47 -3.82
N LEU A 24 9.11 7.75 -3.01
CA LEU A 24 9.29 8.00 -1.59
C LEU A 24 9.84 6.74 -0.90
N LYS A 25 9.33 5.55 -1.23
CA LYS A 25 9.84 4.26 -0.76
C LYS A 25 11.31 4.05 -1.14
N SER A 26 11.73 4.41 -2.35
CA SER A 26 13.14 4.31 -2.75
C SER A 26 14.03 5.26 -1.94
N ILE A 27 13.49 6.42 -1.52
CA ILE A 27 14.23 7.44 -0.78
C ILE A 27 14.29 7.16 0.73
N ILE A 28 13.16 6.83 1.35
CA ILE A 28 13.03 6.66 2.81
C ILE A 28 13.21 5.21 3.26
N GLY A 29 13.10 4.25 2.33
CA GLY A 29 13.15 2.83 2.61
C GLY A 29 12.01 2.34 3.51
N ASN A 30 12.35 1.43 4.43
CA ASN A 30 11.39 0.82 5.36
C ASN A 30 11.29 1.59 6.71
N ASN A 31 11.80 2.82 6.77
CA ASN A 31 11.80 3.61 8.02
C ASN A 31 10.41 4.12 8.41
N TYR A 32 9.50 4.27 7.43
CA TYR A 32 8.15 4.78 7.62
C TYR A 32 7.16 4.08 6.69
N ASP A 33 5.93 3.95 7.13
CA ASP A 33 4.82 3.51 6.28
C ASP A 33 4.29 4.67 5.44
N ILE A 34 4.25 4.51 4.12
CA ILE A 34 3.67 5.52 3.21
C ILE A 34 2.25 5.11 2.87
N ILE A 35 1.28 5.96 3.22
CA ILE A 35 -0.15 5.65 3.17
C ILE A 35 -0.87 6.66 2.28
N HIS A 36 -1.67 6.17 1.33
CA HIS A 36 -2.60 7.01 0.56
C HIS A 36 -3.79 7.45 1.41
N VAL A 37 -4.13 8.74 1.33
CA VAL A 37 -5.30 9.30 1.99
C VAL A 37 -6.08 10.21 1.04
N ASP A 38 -7.41 10.09 1.07
CA ASP A 38 -8.31 10.98 0.34
C ASP A 38 -8.91 12.05 1.28
N SER A 39 -9.77 12.90 0.73
CA SER A 39 -10.41 14.00 1.48
C SER A 39 -11.29 13.50 2.62
N LYS A 40 -12.01 12.39 2.41
CA LYS A 40 -12.85 11.75 3.42
C LYS A 40 -12.02 11.21 4.57
N THR A 41 -10.90 10.57 4.26
CA THR A 41 -9.93 10.07 5.25
C THR A 41 -9.41 11.20 6.12
N LEU A 42 -8.93 12.28 5.47
CA LEU A 42 -8.40 13.45 6.17
C LEU A 42 -9.46 14.10 7.06
N SER A 43 -10.72 14.08 6.64
CA SER A 43 -11.86 14.60 7.39
C SER A 43 -12.29 13.72 8.57
N ASP A 44 -12.43 12.42 8.35
CA ASP A 44 -13.22 11.54 9.23
C ASP A 44 -12.37 10.62 10.09
N GLU A 45 -11.23 10.15 9.59
CA GLU A 45 -10.40 9.18 10.32
C GLU A 45 -9.45 9.85 11.34
N PRO A 46 -9.04 9.12 12.39
CA PRO A 46 -8.02 9.58 13.34
C PRO A 46 -6.61 9.25 12.82
N TRP A 47 -5.92 10.26 12.28
CA TRP A 47 -4.58 10.08 11.69
C TRP A 47 -3.49 10.93 12.33
N GLN A 48 -3.85 12.04 12.98
CA GLN A 48 -2.94 13.11 13.46
C GLN A 48 -1.85 12.63 14.43
N ASP A 49 -2.14 11.59 15.22
CA ASP A 49 -1.19 11.06 16.23
C ASP A 49 -0.13 10.12 15.65
N THR A 50 -0.37 9.57 14.46
CA THR A 50 0.49 8.53 13.85
C THR A 50 1.38 9.06 12.73
N ILE A 51 1.05 10.26 12.22
CA ILE A 51 1.69 10.87 11.06
C ILE A 51 2.97 11.64 11.45
N CYS A 52 4.01 11.51 10.62
CA CYS A 52 5.24 12.30 10.63
C CYS A 52 5.16 13.51 9.71
N CYS A 53 4.57 13.33 8.52
CA CYS A 53 4.46 14.36 7.49
C CYS A 53 3.26 14.08 6.59
N LEU A 54 2.51 15.13 6.26
CA LEU A 54 1.48 15.11 5.21
C LEU A 54 2.08 15.68 3.93
N ILE A 55 2.10 14.87 2.87
CA ILE A 55 2.57 15.26 1.55
C ILE A 55 1.36 15.48 0.64
N VAL A 56 1.26 16.67 0.05
CA VAL A 56 0.25 17.03 -0.94
C VAL A 56 0.96 17.26 -2.28
N PRO A 57 0.90 16.30 -3.22
CA PRO A 57 1.59 16.42 -4.51
C PRO A 57 0.96 17.48 -5.42
N ASN A 58 1.64 17.78 -6.52
CA ASN A 58 1.00 18.45 -7.65
C ASN A 58 -0.02 17.50 -8.26
N ILE A 59 -1.25 17.94 -8.45
CA ILE A 59 -2.37 17.18 -9.03
C ILE A 59 -2.92 18.04 -10.16
N ASP A 60 -3.16 17.43 -11.33
CA ASP A 60 -3.65 18.15 -12.51
C ASP A 60 -4.94 18.94 -12.24
N ILE A 61 -4.99 20.12 -12.84
CA ILE A 61 -5.71 21.33 -12.39
C ILE A 61 -7.24 21.26 -12.48
N ASP A 62 -7.82 20.13 -12.92
CA ASP A 62 -9.27 19.95 -12.93
C ASP A 62 -9.84 19.35 -11.63
N ILE A 63 -8.97 18.94 -10.69
CA ILE A 63 -9.40 18.52 -9.36
C ILE A 63 -9.49 19.75 -8.46
N ASN A 64 -10.70 20.26 -8.35
CA ASN A 64 -11.02 21.31 -7.40
C ASN A 64 -10.81 20.79 -5.97
N TYR A 65 -9.88 21.42 -5.22
CA TYR A 65 -9.68 21.15 -3.79
C TYR A 65 -10.92 21.46 -2.94
N ASP A 66 -12.03 21.92 -3.54
CA ASP A 66 -13.36 21.94 -2.94
C ASP A 66 -13.77 20.60 -2.28
N GLU A 67 -13.20 19.46 -2.67
CA GLU A 67 -13.40 18.19 -1.94
C GLU A 67 -12.70 18.17 -0.55
N LEU A 68 -11.62 18.92 -0.37
CA LEU A 68 -11.01 19.20 0.95
C LEU A 68 -11.85 20.24 1.69
N ASN A 69 -12.90 19.73 2.34
CA ASN A 69 -13.86 20.51 3.10
C ASN A 69 -13.23 21.22 4.33
N ASN A 70 -14.01 22.12 4.95
CA ASN A 70 -13.63 22.83 6.19
C ASN A 70 -13.16 21.90 7.33
N LYS A 71 -13.66 20.66 7.40
CA LYS A 71 -13.32 19.70 8.47
C LYS A 71 -11.91 19.12 8.25
N ALA A 72 -11.57 18.70 7.03
CA ALA A 72 -10.21 18.29 6.67
C ALA A 72 -9.22 19.44 6.89
N ASN A 73 -9.54 20.64 6.40
CA ASN A 73 -8.72 21.84 6.56
C ASN A 73 -8.43 22.13 8.02
N LYS A 74 -9.47 22.08 8.87
CA LYS A 74 -9.31 22.26 10.31
C LYS A 74 -8.36 21.24 10.91
N LYS A 75 -8.53 19.94 10.63
CA LYS A 75 -7.62 18.89 11.12
C LYS A 75 -6.18 19.09 10.65
N ILE A 76 -5.97 19.48 9.40
CA ILE A 76 -4.63 19.74 8.84
C ILE A 76 -4.01 20.96 9.53
N LYS A 77 -4.76 22.05 9.68
CA LYS A 77 -4.31 23.26 10.40
C LYS A 77 -3.95 22.93 11.85
N ASP A 78 -4.83 22.22 12.57
CA ASP A 78 -4.61 21.81 13.96
C ASP A 78 -3.37 20.91 14.10
N TYR A 79 -3.18 19.96 13.17
CA TYR A 79 -2.02 19.08 13.13
C TYR A 79 -0.71 19.86 12.96
N VAL A 80 -0.64 20.73 11.95
CA VAL A 80 0.59 21.51 11.68
C VAL A 80 0.84 22.48 12.83
N PHE A 81 -0.18 23.21 13.29
CA PHE A 81 -0.06 24.12 14.43
C PHE A 81 0.44 23.40 15.69
N GLY A 82 0.04 22.15 15.92
CA GLY A 82 0.47 21.31 17.04
C GLY A 82 1.85 20.66 16.91
N GLY A 83 2.68 21.02 15.92
CA GLY A 83 4.00 20.41 15.71
C GLY A 83 4.08 19.39 14.57
N GLY A 84 3.09 19.41 13.69
CA GLY A 84 3.06 18.60 12.48
C GLY A 84 3.89 19.18 11.34
N ASN A 85 4.21 18.32 10.37
CA ASN A 85 4.92 18.71 9.14
C ASN A 85 4.00 18.59 7.91
N TYR A 86 4.05 19.59 7.04
CA TYR A 86 3.35 19.62 5.74
C TYR A 86 4.34 19.84 4.60
N LEU A 87 4.20 19.08 3.51
CA LEU A 87 5.00 19.25 2.29
C LEU A 87 4.08 19.37 1.08
N GLY A 88 4.06 20.56 0.47
CA GLY A 88 3.25 20.85 -0.71
C GLY A 88 4.09 20.99 -1.98
N PHE A 89 3.63 20.40 -3.07
CA PHE A 89 4.19 20.58 -4.42
C PHE A 89 3.13 21.10 -5.38
N GLY A 90 3.45 22.05 -6.26
CA GLY A 90 2.54 22.53 -7.31
C GLY A 90 1.16 22.93 -6.76
N SER A 91 0.10 22.19 -7.12
CA SER A 91 -1.26 22.43 -6.61
C SER A 91 -1.40 22.27 -5.08
N GLY A 92 -0.55 21.46 -4.43
CA GLY A 92 -0.44 21.42 -2.96
C GLY A 92 0.14 22.69 -2.35
N VAL A 93 0.91 23.48 -3.10
CA VAL A 93 1.32 24.84 -2.69
C VAL A 93 0.16 25.81 -2.82
N THR A 94 -0.58 25.71 -3.94
CA THR A 94 -1.79 26.49 -4.18
C THR A 94 -2.79 26.33 -3.04
N TYR A 95 -3.08 25.09 -2.63
CA TYR A 95 -3.98 24.78 -1.51
C TYR A 95 -3.49 25.33 -0.15
N ALA A 96 -2.17 25.45 0.03
CA ALA A 96 -1.56 25.97 1.24
C ALA A 96 -1.38 27.50 1.27
N THR A 97 -1.70 28.20 0.17
CA THR A 97 -1.49 29.65 0.03
C THR A 97 -2.82 30.39 0.08
N LYS A 98 -2.86 31.55 0.74
CA LYS A 98 -4.08 32.34 0.88
C LYS A 98 -4.53 32.97 -0.44
N ASP A 99 -3.64 33.70 -1.11
CA ASP A 99 -3.95 34.46 -2.32
C ASP A 99 -3.22 33.89 -3.54
N LEU A 100 -4.00 33.52 -4.56
CA LEU A 100 -3.49 33.16 -5.88
C LEU A 100 -3.60 34.38 -6.79
N GLU A 101 -2.69 34.47 -7.75
CA GLU A 101 -2.72 35.52 -8.77
C GLU A 101 -4.11 35.61 -9.42
N ASN A 102 -4.82 36.71 -9.12
CA ASN A 102 -6.17 37.02 -9.60
C ASN A 102 -7.32 36.10 -9.13
N GLN A 103 -7.12 35.25 -8.10
CA GLN A 103 -8.19 34.48 -7.46
C GLN A 103 -8.06 34.54 -5.93
N ARG A 104 -9.06 35.13 -5.24
CA ARG A 104 -9.18 35.02 -3.78
C ARG A 104 -9.70 33.62 -3.44
N GLY A 105 -8.85 32.78 -2.87
CA GLY A 105 -9.21 31.41 -2.49
C GLY A 105 -10.26 31.40 -1.38
N GLN A 106 -11.37 30.70 -1.59
CA GLN A 106 -12.20 30.22 -0.50
C GLN A 106 -11.65 28.84 -0.09
N ASN A 107 -11.50 28.60 1.21
CA ASN A 107 -11.17 27.28 1.78
C ASN A 107 -9.71 26.77 1.60
N ASN A 108 -8.70 27.64 1.74
CA ASN A 108 -7.27 27.28 1.73
C ASN A 108 -6.71 27.05 3.16
N LEU A 109 -5.51 26.46 3.25
CA LEU A 109 -4.84 26.26 4.55
C LEU A 109 -4.22 27.55 5.12
N ASP A 110 -3.93 28.54 4.28
CA ASP A 110 -3.35 29.83 4.65
C ASP A 110 -2.02 29.73 5.41
N PHE A 111 -1.22 28.70 5.09
CA PHE A 111 0.13 28.52 5.64
C PHE A 111 1.09 29.58 5.12
N PHE A 112 0.90 30.04 3.89
CA PHE A 112 1.52 31.25 3.36
C PHE A 112 0.45 32.31 3.08
N CYS A 113 0.57 33.46 3.74
CA CYS A 113 -0.37 34.58 3.64
C CYS A 113 0.04 35.63 2.59
N GLY A 114 0.98 35.31 1.70
CA GLY A 114 1.37 36.16 0.58
C GLY A 114 0.78 35.67 -0.75
N VAL A 115 1.38 36.12 -1.85
CA VAL A 115 0.91 35.82 -3.21
C VAL A 115 1.83 34.80 -3.88
N TYR A 116 1.23 33.75 -4.45
CA TYR A 116 1.93 32.76 -5.26
C TYR A 116 1.67 33.01 -6.75
N LYS A 117 2.70 33.43 -7.48
CA LYS A 117 2.60 33.97 -8.85
C LYS A 117 3.26 33.10 -9.89
N LYS A 118 2.75 33.16 -11.12
CA LYS A 118 3.39 32.55 -12.29
C LYS A 118 4.60 33.36 -12.74
N ILE A 119 5.64 32.68 -13.20
CA ILE A 119 6.76 33.31 -13.89
C ILE A 119 6.45 33.35 -15.38
N ASP A 120 6.35 34.56 -15.93
CA ASP A 120 6.26 34.78 -17.37
C ASP A 120 7.66 34.74 -17.99
N LEU A 121 8.01 33.61 -18.61
CA LEU A 121 9.31 33.39 -19.26
C LEU A 121 9.38 34.00 -20.68
N SER A 122 8.57 35.01 -21.00
CA SER A 122 8.38 35.51 -22.37
C SER A 122 9.60 36.23 -22.98
N THR A 123 10.70 36.43 -22.24
CA THR A 123 11.83 37.26 -22.68
C THR A 123 13.24 36.69 -22.47
N ASN A 124 13.42 35.50 -21.86
CA ASN A 124 14.76 34.93 -21.66
C ASN A 124 14.96 33.64 -22.46
N SER A 125 16.01 33.65 -23.29
CA SER A 125 16.39 32.61 -24.26
C SER A 125 17.14 31.41 -23.66
N SER A 126 17.21 31.26 -22.34
CA SER A 126 17.79 30.07 -21.71
C SER A 126 16.71 29.03 -21.47
N THR A 127 16.91 27.80 -21.94
CA THR A 127 16.03 26.63 -21.71
C THR A 127 16.16 26.03 -20.30
N VAL A 128 16.95 26.67 -19.44
CA VAL A 128 17.34 26.17 -18.12
C VAL A 128 17.22 27.30 -17.10
N VAL A 129 16.49 27.03 -16.02
CA VAL A 129 16.47 27.89 -14.83
C VAL A 129 17.27 27.21 -13.72
N GLU A 130 18.18 27.95 -13.10
CA GLU A 130 18.98 27.46 -11.97
C GLU A 130 18.29 27.75 -10.64
N LEU A 131 18.22 26.74 -9.78
CA LEU A 131 17.83 26.89 -8.38
C LEU A 131 19.08 27.06 -7.51
N MET A 132 19.08 28.03 -6.60
CA MET A 132 20.08 28.18 -5.54
C MET A 132 19.45 27.83 -4.18
N PRO A 133 19.67 26.61 -3.66
CA PRO A 133 19.32 26.25 -2.29
C PRO A 133 20.11 27.10 -1.28
N LEU A 134 19.40 27.75 -0.37
CA LEU A 134 19.93 28.58 0.71
C LEU A 134 19.92 27.76 2.01
N LEU A 135 20.76 26.72 2.08
CA LEU A 135 20.90 25.95 3.31
C LEU A 135 21.50 26.83 4.41
N THR A 136 20.81 26.89 5.56
CA THR A 136 21.28 27.57 6.77
C THR A 136 21.66 26.51 7.79
N ASN A 137 22.93 26.52 8.16
CA ASN A 137 23.51 25.68 9.20
C ASN A 137 22.73 25.80 10.52
N GLN A 138 22.36 24.67 11.09
CA GLN A 138 22.51 24.50 12.53
C GLN A 138 23.62 23.46 12.71
N ASN A 139 24.67 23.89 13.44
CA ASN A 139 25.94 23.21 13.74
C ASN A 139 27.10 23.54 12.79
N ASN A 140 27.80 24.64 13.12
CA ASN A 140 29.24 24.95 13.04
C ASN A 140 30.22 24.21 12.10
N GLU A 141 29.80 23.66 10.98
CA GLU A 141 30.66 23.47 9.81
C GLU A 141 29.94 24.01 8.58
N SER A 142 30.44 25.13 8.09
CA SER A 142 30.07 25.73 6.81
C SER A 142 30.29 24.73 5.68
N SER A 143 29.22 24.03 5.28
CA SER A 143 29.08 23.47 3.94
C SER A 143 27.78 23.99 3.35
N THR A 144 27.85 25.17 2.73
CA THR A 144 26.84 25.61 1.77
C THR A 144 26.81 24.57 0.64
N LEU A 145 25.94 23.57 0.74
CA LEU A 145 25.53 22.76 -0.40
C LEU A 145 24.66 23.64 -1.30
N SER A 146 25.27 24.61 -1.97
CA SER A 146 24.66 25.28 -3.12
C SER A 146 24.67 24.29 -4.29
N GLN A 147 23.78 23.30 -4.25
CA GLN A 147 23.53 22.43 -5.39
C GLN A 147 22.80 23.27 -6.45
N GLN A 148 23.47 23.55 -7.57
CA GLN A 148 22.79 24.09 -8.74
C GLN A 148 21.89 22.99 -9.31
N ILE A 149 20.58 23.19 -9.19
CA ILE A 149 19.59 22.30 -9.79
C ILE A 149 19.13 22.95 -11.09
N GLN A 150 19.25 22.22 -12.20
CA GLN A 150 18.84 22.67 -13.52
C GLN A 150 17.40 22.25 -13.78
N LEU A 151 16.54 23.21 -14.13
CA LEU A 151 15.13 22.97 -14.47
C LEU A 151 14.94 23.02 -16.00
N SER A 152 14.39 21.96 -16.59
CA SER A 152 14.02 21.95 -18.01
C SER A 152 12.76 22.79 -18.23
N ILE A 153 12.82 23.80 -19.10
CA ILE A 153 11.65 24.65 -19.38
C ILE A 153 10.67 23.93 -20.31
N GLY A 154 9.59 23.43 -19.74
CA GLY A 154 8.39 22.96 -20.44
C GLY A 154 7.08 23.33 -19.73
N GLU A 155 7.14 24.00 -18.57
CA GLU A 155 6.02 24.15 -17.65
C GLU A 155 5.92 25.52 -16.95
N THR A 156 4.82 25.71 -16.23
CA THR A 156 4.51 26.90 -15.45
C THR A 156 5.35 26.95 -14.17
N LEU A 157 6.50 27.62 -14.21
CA LEU A 157 7.25 27.99 -13.01
C LEU A 157 6.47 29.03 -12.18
N ARG A 158 6.61 28.97 -10.85
CA ARG A 158 5.93 29.88 -9.93
C ARG A 158 6.84 30.28 -8.77
N TYR A 159 6.58 31.45 -8.20
CA TYR A 159 7.35 32.01 -7.10
C TYR A 159 6.47 32.61 -6.01
N PHE A 160 7.05 32.79 -4.82
CA PHE A 160 6.43 33.43 -3.67
C PHE A 160 6.84 34.91 -3.65
N GLU A 161 5.89 35.80 -3.95
CA GLU A 161 6.12 37.24 -4.01
C GLU A 161 6.42 37.78 -2.61
N ASP A 162 7.47 38.60 -2.51
CA ASP A 162 7.85 39.33 -1.29
C ASP A 162 7.97 38.43 -0.04
N ALA A 163 8.35 37.16 -0.22
CA ALA A 163 8.39 36.17 0.85
C ALA A 163 9.30 36.58 2.02
N GLU A 164 10.35 37.36 1.75
CA GLU A 164 11.25 37.94 2.75
C GLU A 164 10.56 38.92 3.73
N ASN A 165 9.40 39.48 3.37
CA ASN A 165 8.68 40.43 4.23
C ASN A 165 7.87 39.72 5.34
N PHE A 166 7.79 38.39 5.32
CA PHE A 166 7.04 37.62 6.29
C PHE A 166 7.99 37.00 7.35
N LEU A 167 7.81 37.42 8.61
CA LEU A 167 8.67 37.00 9.73
C LEU A 167 8.65 35.48 9.99
N ASN A 168 7.55 34.80 9.68
CA ASN A 168 7.40 33.36 9.86
C ASN A 168 7.84 32.55 8.64
N ILE A 169 8.44 33.19 7.63
CA ILE A 169 8.86 32.56 6.39
C ILE A 169 10.38 32.51 6.31
N LYS A 170 10.90 31.32 6.01
CA LYS A 170 12.30 31.07 5.70
C LYS A 170 12.42 30.64 4.25
N ILE A 171 13.21 31.38 3.48
CA ILE A 171 13.43 31.08 2.06
C ILE A 171 14.48 29.97 1.97
N LEU A 172 14.09 28.85 1.36
CA LEU A 172 14.94 27.68 1.21
C LEU A 172 15.63 27.63 -0.14
N ALA A 173 15.04 28.22 -1.18
CA ALA A 173 15.66 28.30 -2.49
C ALA A 173 15.14 29.49 -3.30
N ARG A 174 16.01 30.04 -4.16
CA ARG A 174 15.68 31.08 -5.13
C ARG A 174 16.01 30.65 -6.55
N TYR A 175 15.29 31.21 -7.51
CA TYR A 175 15.71 31.18 -8.91
C TYR A 175 16.91 32.11 -9.08
N LYS A 176 18.04 31.59 -9.56
CA LYS A 176 19.32 32.31 -9.66
C LYS A 176 19.20 33.61 -10.45
N ASP A 177 18.61 33.54 -11.63
CA ASP A 177 18.57 34.69 -12.56
C ASP A 177 17.46 35.68 -12.24
N LEU A 178 16.43 35.26 -11.50
CA LEU A 178 15.27 36.10 -11.15
C LEU A 178 15.34 36.62 -9.71
N SER A 179 16.20 36.03 -8.87
CA SER A 179 16.25 36.25 -7.42
C SER A 179 14.93 36.01 -6.69
N GLN A 180 13.91 35.44 -7.35
CA GLN A 180 12.59 35.16 -6.77
C GLN A 180 12.59 33.88 -5.93
N ALA A 181 11.81 33.87 -4.84
CA ALA A 181 11.72 32.73 -3.94
C ALA A 181 10.95 31.56 -4.59
N ALA A 182 11.63 30.41 -4.73
CA ALA A 182 11.10 29.21 -5.38
C ALA A 182 10.60 28.16 -4.38
N ILE A 183 11.24 28.09 -3.21
CA ILE A 183 10.89 27.17 -2.12
C ILE A 183 10.96 27.94 -0.80
N ILE A 184 9.90 27.84 -0.01
CA ILE A 184 9.80 28.47 1.30
C ILE A 184 9.42 27.45 2.38
N GLN A 185 9.81 27.75 3.61
CA GLN A 185 9.36 27.10 4.84
C GLN A 185 8.55 28.11 5.65
N CYS A 186 7.32 27.74 6.00
CA CYS A 186 6.44 28.49 6.89
C CYS A 186 6.46 27.89 8.29
N GLU A 187 6.78 28.71 9.29
CA GLU A 187 6.61 28.36 10.70
C GLU A 187 5.16 28.62 11.13
N ILE A 188 4.49 27.58 11.66
CA ILE A 188 3.06 27.58 11.98
C ILE A 188 2.86 26.93 13.35
N GLY A 189 2.62 27.75 14.37
CA GLY A 189 2.54 27.25 15.75
C GLY A 189 3.85 26.58 16.16
N SER A 190 3.78 25.30 16.53
CA SER A 190 4.96 24.47 16.83
C SER A 190 5.43 23.61 15.64
N GLY A 191 4.76 23.67 14.50
CA GLY A 191 5.09 22.89 13.31
C GLY A 191 5.50 23.75 12.13
N LYS A 192 5.68 23.08 10.99
CA LYS A 192 6.27 23.69 9.79
C LYS A 192 5.65 23.15 8.51
N ALA A 193 5.51 24.04 7.53
CA ALA A 193 5.10 23.69 6.17
C ALA A 193 6.20 24.07 5.18
N ILE A 194 6.62 23.15 4.32
CA ILE A 194 7.50 23.45 3.20
C ILE A 194 6.66 23.49 1.92
N LEU A 195 6.74 24.62 1.21
CA LEU A 195 6.01 24.86 -0.03
C LEU A 195 7.01 24.96 -1.18
N CYS A 196 6.94 24.00 -2.11
CA CYS A 196 7.84 23.90 -3.25
C CYS A 196 7.11 24.29 -4.53
N GLY A 197 7.47 25.46 -5.09
CA GLY A 197 6.86 25.99 -6.31
C GLY A 197 7.26 25.30 -7.61
N ILE A 198 8.02 24.21 -7.51
CA ILE A 198 8.57 23.44 -8.63
C ILE A 198 7.76 22.15 -8.76
N ASP A 199 7.27 21.85 -9.96
CA ASP A 199 6.74 20.52 -10.23
C ASP A 199 7.89 19.52 -10.34
N LEU A 200 7.99 18.66 -9.34
CA LEU A 200 9.02 17.65 -9.32
C LEU A 200 8.80 16.61 -10.44
N TYR A 201 7.58 16.29 -10.87
CA TYR A 201 7.34 15.13 -11.74
C TYR A 201 7.87 15.26 -13.17
N SER A 202 7.94 16.48 -13.65
CA SER A 202 8.16 16.86 -15.04
C SER A 202 9.43 17.70 -15.23
N SER A 203 9.77 18.55 -14.25
CA SER A 203 10.77 19.61 -14.42
C SER A 203 12.22 19.18 -14.18
N LEU A 204 12.44 17.98 -13.62
CA LEU A 204 13.75 17.52 -13.16
C LEU A 204 14.12 16.13 -13.67
N ILE A 205 15.39 15.92 -14.04
CA ILE A 205 15.96 14.57 -14.22
C ILE A 205 15.87 13.80 -12.89
N SER A 206 15.66 12.48 -12.95
CA SER A 206 15.32 11.66 -11.79
C SER A 206 16.31 11.80 -10.61
N GLU A 207 17.61 11.90 -10.87
CA GLU A 207 18.62 12.03 -9.80
C GLU A 207 18.48 13.34 -9.02
N GLN A 208 18.43 14.49 -9.72
CA GLN A 208 18.29 15.81 -9.10
C GLN A 208 16.97 15.93 -8.33
N ARG A 209 15.90 15.32 -8.85
CA ARG A 209 14.61 15.26 -8.18
C ARG A 209 14.67 14.46 -6.87
N ASN A 210 15.34 13.30 -6.87
CA ASN A 210 15.53 12.50 -5.65
C ASN A 210 16.34 13.27 -4.61
N GLN A 211 17.40 13.95 -5.04
CA GLN A 211 18.22 14.78 -4.17
C GLN A 211 17.41 15.92 -3.53
N LEU A 212 16.60 16.63 -4.32
CA LEU A 212 15.75 17.68 -3.79
C LEU A 212 14.71 17.15 -2.79
N VAL A 213 14.04 16.04 -3.10
CA VAL A 213 13.10 15.40 -2.15
C VAL A 213 13.81 14.97 -0.87
N ARG A 214 15.01 14.38 -0.96
CA ARG A 214 15.84 14.02 0.20
C ARG A 214 16.16 15.23 1.08
N LEU A 215 16.51 16.36 0.47
CA LEU A 215 16.79 17.62 1.18
C LEU A 215 15.53 18.16 1.88
N LEU A 216 14.38 18.19 1.20
CA LEU A 216 13.14 18.70 1.80
C LEU A 216 12.63 17.80 2.94
N LEU A 217 12.75 16.47 2.80
CA LEU A 217 12.34 15.53 3.85
C LEU A 217 13.30 15.55 5.05
N SER A 218 14.60 15.77 4.84
CA SER A 218 15.57 15.86 5.95
C SER A 218 15.33 17.09 6.82
N MET A 219 14.77 18.17 6.25
CA MET A 219 14.34 19.35 7.02
C MET A 219 13.20 19.04 8.02
N PHE A 220 12.47 17.94 7.83
CA PHE A 220 11.49 17.41 8.78
C PHE A 220 12.05 16.35 9.72
N GLU A 221 13.37 16.11 9.71
CA GLU A 221 14.05 15.07 10.49
C GLU A 221 13.58 13.65 10.14
N ILE A 222 13.06 13.47 8.92
CA ILE A 222 12.65 12.16 8.41
C ILE A 222 13.91 11.35 8.07
N LYS A 223 14.02 10.15 8.62
CA LYS A 223 15.14 9.24 8.36
C LYS A 223 15.13 8.72 6.93
N MET A 224 16.20 9.00 6.20
CA MET A 224 16.39 8.51 4.82
C MET A 224 17.00 7.10 4.81
N ALA A 225 16.81 6.38 3.72
CA ALA A 225 17.57 5.15 3.46
C ALA A 225 19.05 5.50 3.18
N GLN A 226 19.96 4.62 3.62
CA GLN A 226 21.42 4.77 3.44
C GLN A 226 21.81 4.83 1.96
N SER A 227 21.02 4.19 1.09
CA SER A 227 21.12 4.25 -0.37
C SER A 227 19.71 4.25 -0.97
N ASP A 228 19.57 4.68 -2.23
CA ASP A 228 18.29 4.54 -2.96
C ASP A 228 17.95 3.04 -3.05
N ILE A 229 16.78 2.66 -2.52
CA ILE A 229 16.30 1.28 -2.61
C ILE A 229 15.69 1.08 -3.99
N ILE A 230 16.24 0.17 -4.78
CA ILE A 230 15.66 -0.24 -6.06
C ILE A 230 14.35 -0.96 -5.77
N ILE A 231 13.24 -0.37 -6.19
CA ILE A 231 11.95 -1.06 -6.14
C ILE A 231 11.91 -2.05 -7.29
N PRO A 232 11.68 -3.33 -7.01
CA PRO A 232 11.65 -4.33 -8.07
C PRO A 232 10.50 -4.06 -9.02
N LYS A 233 10.76 -4.23 -10.32
CA LYS A 233 9.76 -4.12 -11.37
C LYS A 233 8.72 -5.24 -11.17
N LEU A 234 7.45 -4.89 -11.31
CA LEU A 234 6.36 -5.87 -11.29
C LEU A 234 6.59 -6.93 -12.37
N SER A 235 6.29 -8.19 -12.07
CA SER A 235 6.44 -9.27 -13.04
C SER A 235 5.45 -9.09 -14.19
N SER A 236 5.94 -9.17 -15.41
CA SER A 236 5.13 -9.16 -16.63
C SER A 236 4.50 -10.51 -16.94
N THR A 237 4.94 -11.58 -16.27
CA THR A 237 4.40 -12.94 -16.41
C THR A 237 4.18 -13.58 -15.04
N PHE A 238 3.00 -14.16 -14.86
CA PHE A 238 2.65 -15.07 -13.77
C PHE A 238 2.51 -16.50 -14.31
N TYR A 239 2.76 -17.47 -13.45
CA TYR A 239 2.77 -18.89 -13.78
C TYR A 239 1.68 -19.60 -12.98
N LEU A 240 0.84 -20.37 -13.65
CA LEU A 240 -0.21 -21.15 -13.01
C LEU A 240 -0.03 -22.63 -13.30
N SER A 241 -0.19 -23.45 -12.27
CA SER A 241 -0.27 -24.89 -12.41
C SER A 241 -1.09 -25.48 -11.29
N SER A 242 -1.50 -26.73 -11.45
CA SER A 242 -2.31 -27.44 -10.49
C SER A 242 -1.72 -28.81 -10.22
N LEU A 243 -2.05 -29.37 -9.05
CA LEU A 243 -1.69 -30.74 -8.67
C LEU A 243 -2.23 -31.77 -9.67
N ARG A 244 -3.35 -31.47 -10.34
CA ARG A 244 -3.95 -32.29 -11.39
C ARG A 244 -4.19 -31.44 -12.65
N PRO A 245 -3.78 -31.89 -13.84
CA PRO A 245 -4.00 -31.15 -15.09
C PRO A 245 -5.45 -30.71 -15.32
N ALA A 246 -6.41 -31.58 -14.99
CA ALA A 246 -7.84 -31.29 -15.13
C ALA A 246 -8.31 -30.05 -14.34
N LEU A 247 -7.66 -29.72 -13.21
CA LEU A 247 -7.96 -28.52 -12.43
C LEU A 247 -7.47 -27.26 -13.14
N THR A 248 -6.30 -27.32 -13.79
CA THR A 248 -5.81 -26.23 -14.65
C THR A 248 -6.79 -25.99 -15.79
N ASP A 249 -7.25 -27.04 -16.47
CA ASP A 249 -8.23 -26.92 -17.57
C ASP A 249 -9.58 -26.35 -17.12
N LEU A 250 -10.04 -26.69 -15.90
CA LEU A 250 -11.26 -26.12 -15.33
C LEU A 250 -11.09 -24.63 -15.03
N TRP A 251 -9.96 -24.24 -14.43
CA TRP A 251 -9.66 -22.84 -14.14
C TRP A 251 -9.55 -22.01 -15.43
N VAL A 252 -8.81 -22.51 -16.43
CA VAL A 252 -8.68 -21.88 -17.75
C VAL A 252 -10.06 -21.64 -18.36
N ARG A 253 -10.95 -22.65 -18.35
CA ARG A 253 -12.31 -22.49 -18.88
C ARG A 253 -13.13 -21.45 -18.12
N GLY A 254 -13.08 -21.45 -16.78
CA GLY A 254 -13.79 -20.49 -15.95
C GLY A 254 -13.33 -19.05 -16.22
N VAL A 255 -12.02 -18.83 -16.25
CA VAL A 255 -11.43 -17.49 -16.45
C VAL A 255 -11.52 -17.01 -17.90
N SER A 256 -11.49 -17.91 -18.89
CA SER A 256 -11.70 -17.53 -20.30
C SER A 256 -13.08 -16.92 -20.56
N SER A 257 -14.09 -17.20 -19.72
CA SER A 257 -15.41 -16.55 -19.81
C SER A 257 -15.38 -15.05 -19.47
N LEU A 258 -14.29 -14.56 -18.87
CA LEU A 258 -14.10 -13.17 -18.47
C LEU A 258 -13.31 -12.35 -19.50
N MET A 259 -12.82 -12.98 -20.57
CA MET A 259 -12.05 -12.30 -21.62
C MET A 259 -12.95 -11.36 -22.42
N ASP A 260 -12.44 -10.19 -22.76
CA ASP A 260 -13.04 -9.29 -23.75
C ASP A 260 -12.74 -9.76 -25.20
N SER A 261 -13.18 -8.96 -26.18
CA SER A 261 -12.98 -9.24 -27.60
C SER A 261 -11.51 -9.36 -28.01
N ASP A 262 -10.60 -8.77 -27.22
CA ASP A 262 -9.16 -8.74 -27.49
C ASP A 262 -8.42 -9.85 -26.71
N GLY A 263 -9.16 -10.74 -26.04
CA GLY A 263 -8.62 -11.82 -25.22
C GLY A 263 -7.98 -11.33 -23.91
N ILE A 264 -8.35 -10.14 -23.45
CA ILE A 264 -7.83 -9.53 -22.22
C ILE A 264 -8.84 -9.68 -21.09
N ILE A 265 -8.36 -10.02 -19.91
CA ILE A 265 -9.15 -10.09 -18.67
C ILE A 265 -8.78 -8.88 -17.83
N LYS A 266 -9.75 -8.01 -17.54
CA LYS A 266 -9.56 -6.83 -16.69
C LYS A 266 -9.99 -7.12 -15.26
N ILE A 267 -9.09 -6.92 -14.30
CA ILE A 267 -9.27 -7.17 -12.87
C ILE A 267 -8.94 -5.87 -12.12
N GLY A 268 -9.94 -5.02 -11.92
CA GLY A 268 -9.75 -3.63 -11.50
C GLY A 268 -8.79 -2.91 -12.46
N ASP A 269 -7.68 -2.39 -11.94
CA ASP A 269 -6.68 -1.64 -12.72
C ASP A 269 -5.65 -2.54 -13.43
N VAL A 270 -5.73 -3.86 -13.28
CA VAL A 270 -4.77 -4.81 -13.86
C VAL A 270 -5.38 -5.53 -15.05
N SER A 271 -4.63 -5.64 -16.13
CA SER A 271 -5.03 -6.37 -17.35
C SER A 271 -4.19 -7.62 -17.51
N PHE A 272 -4.85 -8.75 -17.76
CA PHE A 272 -4.22 -10.05 -17.96
C PHE A 272 -4.47 -10.61 -19.36
N ARG A 273 -3.49 -11.33 -19.90
CA ARG A 273 -3.64 -12.18 -21.07
C ARG A 273 -3.30 -13.63 -20.69
N LEU A 274 -4.21 -14.55 -20.96
CA LEU A 274 -4.00 -15.97 -20.68
C LEU A 274 -3.24 -16.64 -21.82
N ILE A 275 -2.25 -17.46 -21.47
CA ILE A 275 -1.47 -18.28 -22.40
C ILE A 275 -1.48 -19.71 -21.86
N VAL A 276 -1.99 -20.67 -22.66
CA VAL A 276 -2.05 -22.07 -22.25
C VAL A 276 -0.90 -22.83 -22.90
N SER A 277 -0.08 -23.54 -22.10
CA SER A 277 1.17 -24.16 -22.58
C SER A 277 0.95 -25.20 -23.70
N SER A 278 -0.20 -25.88 -23.74
CA SER A 278 -0.55 -26.86 -24.78
C SER A 278 -0.74 -26.25 -26.18
N GLN A 279 -0.91 -24.93 -26.29
CA GLN A 279 -1.06 -24.21 -27.57
C GLN A 279 0.29 -23.79 -28.19
N LYS A 280 1.43 -24.00 -27.50
CA LYS A 280 2.76 -23.70 -28.07
C LYS A 280 3.20 -24.69 -29.17
N SER A 281 2.47 -25.78 -29.38
CA SER A 281 2.82 -26.84 -30.35
C SER A 281 2.25 -26.64 -31.75
N SER A 282 1.29 -25.73 -31.96
CA SER A 282 0.76 -25.39 -33.27
C SER A 282 1.46 -24.15 -33.81
N SER A 283 2.27 -24.34 -34.85
CA SER A 283 2.94 -23.33 -35.64
C SER A 283 1.97 -22.32 -36.25
N HIS A 284 1.57 -21.33 -35.48
CA HIS A 284 1.32 -19.98 -35.95
C HIS A 284 2.00 -19.05 -34.95
N GLN A 285 3.18 -18.57 -35.32
CA GLN A 285 3.68 -17.30 -34.81
C GLN A 285 2.60 -16.27 -35.19
N LEU A 286 1.63 -16.04 -34.31
CA LEU A 286 0.98 -14.75 -34.26
C LEU A 286 2.12 -13.79 -33.95
N GLU A 287 2.52 -13.02 -34.96
CA GLU A 287 3.43 -11.89 -34.79
C GLU A 287 3.04 -11.18 -33.50
N GLU A 288 4.01 -10.98 -32.60
CA GLU A 288 3.77 -10.11 -31.45
C GLU A 288 3.28 -8.78 -32.03
N PRO A 289 2.04 -8.33 -31.74
CA PRO A 289 1.64 -7.00 -32.14
C PRO A 289 2.67 -6.08 -31.48
N SER A 290 3.37 -5.31 -32.31
CA SER A 290 4.50 -4.42 -31.99
C SER A 290 4.12 -3.24 -31.07
N THR A 291 3.02 -3.40 -30.34
CA THR A 291 2.45 -2.50 -29.34
C THR A 291 1.91 -3.32 -28.17
N VAL A 292 2.71 -4.24 -27.60
CA VAL A 292 2.39 -4.77 -26.27
C VAL A 292 2.57 -3.62 -25.29
N ASN A 293 1.43 -3.02 -24.92
CA ASN A 293 1.35 -2.10 -23.79
C ASN A 293 2.03 -2.80 -22.60
N ASP A 294 3.08 -2.19 -22.06
CA ASP A 294 3.87 -2.68 -20.91
C ASP A 294 3.02 -2.93 -19.64
N SER A 295 1.72 -2.62 -19.70
CA SER A 295 0.71 -2.76 -18.66
C SER A 295 -0.06 -4.09 -18.65
N VAL A 296 0.07 -4.96 -19.65
CA VAL A 296 -0.65 -6.25 -19.70
C VAL A 296 0.22 -7.41 -19.18
N ILE A 297 -0.23 -8.06 -18.11
CA ILE A 297 0.45 -9.20 -17.49
C ILE A 297 0.04 -10.51 -18.17
N LYS A 298 1.01 -11.38 -18.49
CA LYS A 298 0.76 -12.72 -19.04
C LYS A 298 0.50 -13.71 -17.90
N ILE A 299 -0.54 -14.54 -18.00
CA ILE A 299 -0.69 -15.74 -17.14
C ILE A 299 -0.39 -16.95 -18.00
N GLU A 300 0.76 -17.59 -17.77
CA GLU A 300 1.11 -18.84 -18.43
C GLU A 300 0.61 -20.03 -17.59
N ALA A 301 -0.45 -20.69 -18.07
CA ALA A 301 -1.03 -21.87 -17.45
C ALA A 301 -0.37 -23.14 -17.99
N TYR A 302 0.15 -23.97 -17.08
CA TYR A 302 0.79 -25.23 -17.38
C TYR A 302 0.00 -26.40 -16.82
N ASN A 303 -0.19 -27.43 -17.65
CA ASN A 303 -0.81 -28.67 -17.22
C ASN A 303 0.12 -29.54 -16.37
N GLU A 304 1.43 -29.32 -16.49
CA GLU A 304 2.47 -29.88 -15.64
C GLU A 304 3.19 -28.76 -14.87
N PRO A 305 3.90 -29.04 -13.76
CA PRO A 305 4.67 -28.02 -13.06
C PRO A 305 5.60 -27.25 -14.00
N PRO A 306 5.60 -25.89 -14.00
CA PRO A 306 6.50 -25.09 -14.80
C PRO A 306 7.97 -25.43 -14.48
N PRO A 307 8.87 -25.37 -15.48
CA PRO A 307 10.29 -25.62 -15.24
C PRO A 307 10.88 -24.53 -14.34
N THR A 308 11.86 -24.90 -13.52
CA THR A 308 12.54 -23.95 -12.61
C THR A 308 13.31 -22.86 -13.35
N SER A 309 13.57 -23.03 -14.66
CA SER A 309 14.18 -21.99 -15.49
C SER A 309 13.30 -20.75 -15.66
N VAL A 310 11.97 -20.90 -15.63
CA VAL A 310 11.01 -19.77 -15.69
C VAL A 310 10.53 -19.35 -14.31
N THR A 311 10.74 -20.20 -13.29
CA THR A 311 10.33 -19.98 -11.90
C THR A 311 11.52 -20.22 -10.94
N PRO A 312 12.62 -19.46 -11.05
CA PRO A 312 13.86 -19.76 -10.30
C PRO A 312 13.72 -19.61 -8.78
N LEU A 313 12.77 -18.80 -8.33
CA LEU A 313 12.54 -18.47 -6.92
C LEU A 313 11.38 -19.26 -6.29
N PHE A 314 10.66 -20.08 -7.06
CA PHE A 314 9.60 -20.94 -6.54
C PHE A 314 9.52 -22.27 -7.30
N ASN A 315 9.64 -23.39 -6.58
CA ASN A 315 9.65 -24.71 -7.19
C ASN A 315 8.28 -25.40 -7.10
N PHE A 316 7.49 -25.31 -8.17
CA PHE A 316 6.17 -25.94 -8.27
C PHE A 316 6.21 -27.45 -8.06
N LYS A 317 7.19 -28.13 -8.66
CA LYS A 317 7.32 -29.59 -8.57
C LYS A 317 7.50 -30.03 -7.12
N LYS A 318 8.46 -29.44 -6.41
CA LYS A 318 8.67 -29.70 -4.98
C LYS A 318 7.44 -29.38 -4.15
N PHE A 319 6.77 -28.26 -4.41
CA PHE A 319 5.55 -27.88 -3.70
C PHE A 319 4.46 -28.96 -3.83
N PHE A 320 4.17 -29.40 -5.06
CA PHE A 320 3.13 -30.40 -5.29
C PHE A 320 3.53 -31.81 -4.82
N GLU A 321 4.83 -32.17 -4.89
CA GLU A 321 5.35 -33.42 -4.30
C GLU A 321 5.10 -33.46 -2.79
N HIS A 322 5.53 -32.43 -2.05
CA HIS A 322 5.30 -32.35 -0.59
C HIS A 322 3.81 -32.31 -0.26
N LEU A 323 3.02 -31.53 -1.01
CA LEU A 323 1.57 -31.45 -0.81
C LEU A 323 0.90 -32.82 -1.01
N SER A 324 1.32 -33.58 -2.02
CA SER A 324 0.82 -34.92 -2.30
C SER A 324 1.21 -35.90 -1.19
N ASP A 325 2.48 -35.88 -0.78
CA ASP A 325 3.01 -36.76 0.26
C ASP A 325 2.33 -36.50 1.61
N ASP A 326 2.24 -35.24 2.04
CA ASP A 326 1.58 -34.86 3.29
C ASP A 326 0.10 -35.27 3.29
N ARG A 327 -0.62 -35.08 2.19
CA ARG A 327 -2.03 -35.53 2.07
C ARG A 327 -2.17 -37.04 2.16
N ASN A 328 -1.25 -37.78 1.55
CA ASN A 328 -1.24 -39.23 1.59
C ASN A 328 -0.92 -39.76 3.00
N VAL A 329 0.02 -39.12 3.70
CA VAL A 329 0.46 -39.50 5.06
C VAL A 329 -0.57 -39.13 6.11
N LEU A 330 -1.14 -37.93 6.05
CA LEU A 330 -1.97 -37.39 7.12
C LEU A 330 -3.43 -37.87 7.05
N PHE A 331 -4.00 -38.12 5.86
CA PHE A 331 -5.47 -38.21 5.71
C PHE A 331 -6.00 -39.45 4.98
N GLY A 332 -5.12 -40.27 4.41
CA GLY A 332 -5.55 -41.41 3.59
C GLY A 332 -6.45 -41.00 2.41
N TRP A 333 -6.99 -41.99 1.70
CA TRP A 333 -7.67 -41.79 0.41
C TRP A 333 -9.05 -41.10 0.48
N ASN A 334 -9.51 -40.64 1.65
CA ASN A 334 -10.93 -40.39 1.91
C ASN A 334 -11.32 -38.93 2.21
N HIS A 335 -10.41 -37.96 2.05
CA HIS A 335 -10.70 -36.54 2.25
C HIS A 335 -10.35 -35.71 1.00
N ASN A 336 -11.35 -34.99 0.47
CA ASN A 336 -11.17 -34.02 -0.63
C ASN A 336 -10.53 -32.74 -0.06
N LEU A 337 -9.20 -32.73 0.01
CA LEU A 337 -8.44 -31.55 0.36
C LEU A 337 -8.15 -30.72 -0.90
N ASP A 338 -8.82 -29.58 -1.00
CA ASP A 338 -8.69 -28.70 -2.17
C ASP A 338 -7.60 -27.62 -2.00
N PHE A 339 -7.07 -27.43 -0.78
CA PHE A 339 -6.10 -26.39 -0.42
C PHE A 339 -4.74 -26.55 -1.09
N GLY A 340 -4.34 -25.59 -1.92
CA GLY A 340 -3.08 -25.66 -2.65
C GLY A 340 -3.16 -26.51 -3.92
N SER A 341 -4.34 -27.03 -4.28
CA SER A 341 -4.48 -27.88 -5.48
C SER A 341 -4.30 -27.11 -6.79
N THR A 342 -4.49 -25.79 -6.78
CA THR A 342 -4.17 -24.88 -7.88
C THR A 342 -3.40 -23.69 -7.34
N LEU A 343 -2.27 -23.38 -7.97
CA LEU A 343 -1.33 -22.34 -7.52
C LEU A 343 -1.02 -21.36 -8.66
N LEU A 344 -1.15 -20.08 -8.35
CA LEU A 344 -0.69 -18.96 -9.17
C LEU A 344 0.53 -18.33 -8.50
N TYR A 345 1.64 -18.23 -9.23
CA TYR A 345 2.87 -17.62 -8.77
C TYR A 345 3.26 -16.44 -9.65
N GLY A 346 3.68 -15.34 -9.05
CA GLY A 346 4.47 -14.32 -9.73
C GLY A 346 5.62 -13.87 -8.83
N GLU A 347 6.71 -13.41 -9.43
CA GLU A 347 7.89 -13.07 -8.65
C GLU A 347 7.68 -11.80 -7.82
N VAL A 348 7.16 -10.75 -8.46
CA VAL A 348 6.92 -9.43 -7.87
C VAL A 348 5.49 -9.01 -8.17
N LEU A 349 4.65 -8.99 -7.15
CA LEU A 349 3.26 -8.54 -7.22
C LEU A 349 3.06 -7.22 -6.47
N THR A 350 1.97 -6.51 -6.75
CA THR A 350 1.51 -5.43 -5.87
C THR A 350 1.03 -6.01 -4.54
N SER A 351 0.05 -6.92 -4.58
CA SER A 351 -0.45 -7.69 -3.43
C SER A 351 -1.19 -8.94 -3.91
N THR A 352 -0.83 -10.10 -3.36
CA THR A 352 -1.53 -11.39 -3.59
C THR A 352 -2.99 -11.28 -3.18
N GLN A 353 -3.28 -10.63 -2.05
CA GLN A 353 -4.63 -10.47 -1.53
C GLN A 353 -5.47 -9.57 -2.43
N THR A 354 -4.92 -8.42 -2.83
CA THR A 354 -5.63 -7.49 -3.73
C THR A 354 -5.91 -8.19 -5.05
N LEU A 355 -4.93 -8.89 -5.63
CA LEU A 355 -5.14 -9.62 -6.88
C LEU A 355 -6.33 -10.59 -6.82
N LEU A 356 -6.48 -11.34 -5.73
CA LEU A 356 -7.58 -12.32 -5.59
C LEU A 356 -8.93 -11.71 -5.21
N ALA A 357 -8.95 -10.52 -4.59
CA ALA A 357 -10.16 -9.94 -4.01
C ALA A 357 -10.68 -8.68 -4.73
N ASN A 358 -9.90 -8.09 -5.65
CA ASN A 358 -10.22 -6.78 -6.23
C ASN A 358 -11.37 -6.82 -7.26
N ASP A 359 -11.51 -7.92 -8.01
CA ASP A 359 -12.59 -8.06 -8.98
C ASP A 359 -13.52 -9.22 -8.64
N PHE A 360 -14.80 -8.90 -8.47
CA PHE A 360 -15.81 -9.85 -8.05
C PHE A 360 -16.03 -11.00 -9.06
N LYS A 361 -16.01 -10.71 -10.37
CA LYS A 361 -16.24 -11.72 -11.40
C LYS A 361 -15.07 -12.69 -11.48
N PHE A 362 -13.85 -12.18 -11.36
CA PHE A 362 -12.64 -12.99 -11.27
C PHE A 362 -12.64 -13.84 -10.00
N THR A 363 -12.89 -13.24 -8.84
CA THR A 363 -12.97 -13.97 -7.57
C THR A 363 -13.97 -15.13 -7.65
N GLN A 364 -15.11 -14.99 -8.34
CA GLN A 364 -16.08 -16.07 -8.53
C GLN A 364 -15.56 -17.29 -9.29
N GLN A 365 -14.57 -17.12 -10.17
CA GLN A 365 -13.98 -18.23 -10.93
C GLN A 365 -12.92 -19.00 -10.13
N LEU A 366 -12.50 -18.48 -8.97
CA LEU A 366 -11.47 -19.11 -8.16
C LEU A 366 -12.09 -20.21 -7.27
N PRO A 367 -11.57 -21.46 -7.32
CA PRO A 367 -12.04 -22.55 -6.46
C PRO A 367 -11.60 -22.35 -5.00
N THR A 368 -12.28 -23.04 -4.08
CA THR A 368 -11.76 -23.19 -2.70
C THR A 368 -10.38 -23.81 -2.74
N GLY A 369 -9.46 -23.29 -1.94
CA GLY A 369 -8.09 -23.75 -1.86
C GLY A 369 -7.17 -23.19 -2.94
N PHE A 370 -7.63 -22.30 -3.84
CA PHE A 370 -6.75 -21.62 -4.79
C PHE A 370 -5.71 -20.76 -4.05
N VAL A 371 -4.43 -20.92 -4.38
CA VAL A 371 -3.32 -20.21 -3.73
C VAL A 371 -2.66 -19.24 -4.70
N CYS A 372 -2.48 -17.99 -4.28
CA CYS A 372 -1.63 -17.03 -4.97
C CYS A 372 -0.39 -16.77 -4.13
N VAL A 373 0.80 -17.00 -4.70
CA VAL A 373 2.10 -16.81 -4.04
C VAL A 373 2.88 -15.72 -4.75
N ALA A 374 3.59 -14.91 -3.96
CA ALA A 374 4.58 -13.97 -4.46
C ALA A 374 5.93 -14.21 -3.78
N THR A 375 7.04 -13.95 -4.48
CA THR A 375 8.36 -13.85 -3.82
C THR A 375 8.51 -12.52 -3.09
N GLN A 376 7.91 -11.47 -3.67
CA GLN A 376 7.90 -10.13 -3.10
C GLN A 376 6.60 -9.40 -3.41
N GLN A 377 6.09 -8.61 -2.45
CA GLN A 377 4.98 -7.70 -2.66
C GLN A 377 5.42 -6.25 -2.49
N VAL A 378 5.16 -5.38 -3.47
CA VAL A 378 5.52 -3.95 -3.40
C VAL A 378 4.46 -3.09 -2.71
N GLN A 379 3.24 -3.62 -2.54
CA GLN A 379 2.09 -2.98 -1.90
C GLN A 379 1.31 -3.97 -1.02
N GLY A 380 2.01 -4.83 -0.28
CA GLY A 380 1.40 -5.71 0.72
C GLY A 380 0.55 -4.92 1.70
N ARG A 381 -0.62 -5.46 2.08
CA ARG A 381 -1.59 -4.81 2.96
C ARG A 381 -1.70 -5.56 4.28
N GLY A 382 -1.71 -4.82 5.38
CA GLY A 382 -2.06 -5.29 6.72
C GLY A 382 -3.49 -4.90 7.09
N ARG A 383 -3.83 -4.99 8.37
CA ARG A 383 -5.14 -4.55 8.88
C ARG A 383 -5.32 -3.03 8.70
N GLY A 384 -6.50 -2.60 8.28
CA GLY A 384 -6.79 -1.19 8.04
C GLY A 384 -6.00 -0.65 6.84
N ARG A 385 -5.24 0.44 7.03
CA ARG A 385 -4.40 1.06 6.00
C ARG A 385 -2.91 0.73 6.14
N ASN A 386 -2.56 -0.16 7.06
CA ASN A 386 -1.17 -0.49 7.34
C ASN A 386 -0.53 -1.18 6.14
N SER A 387 0.73 -0.85 5.83
CA SER A 387 1.50 -1.61 4.85
C SER A 387 2.03 -2.90 5.49
N TRP A 388 2.15 -3.95 4.68
CA TRP A 388 2.81 -5.19 5.07
C TRP A 388 4.11 -5.35 4.29
N ILE A 389 5.24 -5.19 4.99
CA ILE A 389 6.59 -5.33 4.42
C ILE A 389 6.78 -6.77 3.96
N SER A 390 7.03 -6.96 2.66
CA SER A 390 7.01 -8.27 1.99
C SER A 390 8.29 -8.51 1.15
N PRO A 391 9.50 -8.56 1.75
CA PRO A 391 10.74 -8.72 1.02
C PRO A 391 10.96 -10.18 0.56
N PRO A 392 11.89 -10.44 -0.38
CA PRO A 392 12.29 -11.80 -0.73
C PRO A 392 12.73 -12.61 0.50
N GLY A 393 12.37 -13.90 0.51
CA GLY A 393 12.71 -14.82 1.60
C GLY A 393 11.61 -15.01 2.65
N CYS A 394 10.59 -14.15 2.69
CA CYS A 394 9.36 -14.46 3.42
C CYS A 394 8.41 -15.28 2.54
N LEU A 395 7.42 -15.94 3.16
CA LEU A 395 6.38 -16.67 2.45
C LEU A 395 5.13 -15.80 2.35
N GLN A 396 4.96 -15.07 1.24
CA GLN A 396 3.76 -14.25 1.01
C GLN A 396 2.77 -14.97 0.11
N PHE A 397 1.61 -15.28 0.66
CA PHE A 397 0.56 -15.95 -0.07
C PHE A 397 -0.83 -15.53 0.40
N SER A 398 -1.80 -15.72 -0.49
CA SER A 398 -3.22 -15.61 -0.18
C SER A 398 -3.93 -16.89 -0.64
N ILE A 399 -4.89 -17.36 0.15
CA ILE A 399 -5.68 -18.55 -0.15
C ILE A 399 -7.15 -18.14 -0.32
N MET A 400 -7.80 -18.64 -1.37
CA MET A 400 -9.23 -18.50 -1.57
C MET A 400 -9.99 -19.56 -0.76
N LEU A 401 -10.98 -19.13 0.01
CA LEU A 401 -11.81 -20.01 0.83
C LEU A 401 -13.29 -19.77 0.53
N ARG A 402 -14.00 -20.82 0.08
CA ARG A 402 -15.46 -20.85 0.10
C ARG A 402 -15.89 -21.88 1.12
N HIS A 403 -16.40 -21.41 2.25
CA HIS A 403 -16.81 -22.26 3.36
C HIS A 403 -18.33 -22.24 3.50
N SER A 404 -18.93 -23.40 3.77
CA SER A 404 -20.34 -23.51 4.19
C SER A 404 -20.43 -23.31 5.70
N LEU A 405 -21.47 -22.67 6.22
CA LEU A 405 -21.62 -22.20 7.61
C LEU A 405 -21.65 -23.30 8.73
N LYS A 406 -21.25 -24.55 8.44
CA LYS A 406 -21.28 -25.67 9.39
C LYS A 406 -19.86 -26.12 9.72
N LEU A 407 -19.43 -25.85 10.96
CA LEU A 407 -18.07 -26.14 11.46
C LEU A 407 -17.98 -27.50 12.15
N ASN A 408 -16.88 -28.24 11.92
CA ASN A 408 -16.48 -29.43 12.69
C ASN A 408 -15.04 -29.27 13.24
N PRO A 409 -14.72 -29.81 14.44
CA PRO A 409 -13.48 -29.52 15.15
C PRO A 409 -12.29 -30.44 14.79
N GLY A 410 -11.08 -29.86 14.76
CA GLY A 410 -9.78 -30.55 14.70
C GLY A 410 -8.65 -29.66 15.24
N SER A 411 -7.49 -30.25 15.60
CA SER A 411 -6.36 -29.56 16.24
C SER A 411 -5.00 -30.06 15.73
N ILE A 412 -4.02 -29.15 15.56
CA ILE A 412 -2.61 -29.45 15.24
C ILE A 412 -1.71 -28.83 16.31
N ASN A 413 -0.64 -29.54 16.69
CA ASN A 413 0.30 -29.13 17.73
C ASN A 413 1.63 -28.66 17.09
N ILE A 414 1.81 -27.34 16.96
CA ILE A 414 3.07 -26.69 16.56
C ILE A 414 3.38 -25.62 17.64
N PRO A 415 4.65 -25.38 18.04
CA PRO A 415 5.04 -24.37 19.03
C PRO A 415 4.91 -22.92 18.51
N LEU A 416 3.76 -22.59 17.94
CA LEU A 416 3.36 -21.25 17.55
C LEU A 416 2.32 -20.75 18.56
N ARG A 417 2.35 -19.44 18.82
CA ARG A 417 1.35 -18.75 19.64
C ARG A 417 0.62 -17.75 18.78
N LEU A 418 -0.69 -17.65 18.97
CA LEU A 418 -1.49 -16.60 18.35
C LEU A 418 -1.61 -15.43 19.33
N LYS A 419 -1.17 -14.25 18.91
CA LYS A 419 -1.51 -13.00 19.57
C LYS A 419 -2.75 -12.44 18.89
N TRP A 420 -3.84 -12.38 19.65
CA TRP A 420 -5.13 -11.92 19.16
C TRP A 420 -5.03 -10.50 18.56
N PRO A 421 -5.75 -10.20 17.46
CA PRO A 421 -6.68 -11.11 16.75
C PRO A 421 -6.03 -11.98 15.67
N ASN A 422 -4.79 -11.71 15.28
CA ASN A 422 -4.33 -12.20 13.98
C ASN A 422 -2.81 -12.35 13.83
N ASP A 423 -2.01 -12.10 14.86
CA ASP A 423 -0.56 -12.20 14.76
C ASP A 423 -0.06 -13.59 15.19
N ILE A 424 0.93 -14.12 14.49
CA ILE A 424 1.58 -15.39 14.79
C ILE A 424 2.96 -15.11 15.38
N TYR A 425 3.22 -15.67 16.55
CA TYR A 425 4.47 -15.56 17.27
C TYR A 425 5.15 -16.92 17.40
N ALA A 426 6.46 -16.95 17.20
CA ALA A 426 7.30 -18.07 17.61
C ALA A 426 7.74 -17.85 19.06
N GLU A 427 7.74 -18.93 19.83
CA GLU A 427 8.41 -18.98 21.13
C GLU A 427 9.89 -19.30 20.89
N ILE A 428 10.77 -18.35 21.20
CA ILE A 428 12.21 -18.53 21.13
C ILE A 428 12.70 -18.69 22.57
N SER A 429 13.15 -19.90 22.90
CA SER A 429 13.84 -20.19 24.16
C SER A 429 15.33 -20.15 23.90
N LEU A 430 16.02 -19.11 24.37
CA LEU A 430 17.48 -19.01 24.21
C LEU A 430 18.23 -19.85 25.26
N ASP A 431 17.60 -20.18 26.39
CA ASP A 431 18.10 -21.11 27.43
C ASP A 431 16.96 -21.69 28.28
N GLU A 432 17.10 -22.92 28.83
CA GLU A 432 16.09 -23.60 29.68
C GLU A 432 15.74 -22.84 30.99
N SER A 433 16.54 -21.84 31.37
CA SER A 433 16.35 -21.01 32.57
C SER A 433 15.80 -19.60 32.27
N SER A 434 15.62 -19.26 31.00
CA SER A 434 15.17 -17.93 30.57
C SER A 434 13.66 -17.89 30.32
N LYS A 435 13.01 -16.74 30.59
CA LYS A 435 11.60 -16.55 30.23
C LYS A 435 11.46 -16.65 28.70
N PRO A 436 10.43 -17.32 28.18
CA PRO A 436 10.24 -17.44 26.73
C PRO A 436 10.09 -16.06 26.10
N GLU A 437 10.88 -15.81 25.06
CA GLU A 437 10.79 -14.60 24.24
C GLU A 437 9.88 -14.87 23.04
N PHE A 438 8.92 -13.99 22.80
CA PHE A 438 7.98 -14.14 21.70
C PHE A 438 8.33 -13.18 20.58
N VAL A 439 8.69 -13.71 19.42
CA VAL A 439 8.96 -12.92 18.21
C VAL A 439 7.82 -13.09 17.23
N LYS A 440 7.29 -11.98 16.72
CA LYS A 440 6.28 -12.00 15.67
C LYS A 440 6.93 -12.54 14.39
N ILE A 441 6.42 -13.67 13.90
CA ILE A 441 6.91 -14.31 12.67
C ILE A 441 5.92 -14.20 11.51
N GLY A 442 4.69 -13.82 11.78
CA GLY A 442 3.66 -13.73 10.76
C GLY A 442 2.39 -13.04 11.25
N GLY A 443 1.43 -12.92 10.34
CA GLY A 443 0.13 -12.37 10.62
C GLY A 443 -0.86 -12.85 9.58
N VAL A 444 -2.09 -13.09 10.00
CA VAL A 444 -3.20 -13.48 9.15
C VAL A 444 -4.02 -12.22 8.85
N LEU A 445 -4.48 -12.09 7.62
CA LEU A 445 -5.46 -11.07 7.25
C LEU A 445 -6.56 -11.75 6.46
N VAL A 446 -7.77 -11.78 7.03
CA VAL A 446 -8.95 -12.32 6.36
C VAL A 446 -9.79 -11.16 5.85
N ASN A 447 -10.05 -11.16 4.54
CA ASN A 447 -11.04 -10.28 3.93
C ASN A 447 -12.24 -11.13 3.51
N SER A 448 -13.44 -10.71 3.90
CA SER A 448 -14.69 -11.42 3.65
C SER A 448 -15.55 -10.60 2.70
N ASN A 449 -15.90 -11.19 1.56
CA ASN A 449 -16.81 -10.60 0.58
C ASN A 449 -18.18 -11.29 0.69
N PHE A 450 -19.25 -10.51 0.71
CA PHE A 450 -20.63 -10.97 0.93
C PHE A 450 -21.36 -11.25 -0.39
N ILE A 451 -22.13 -12.33 -0.47
CA ILE A 451 -22.94 -12.68 -1.64
C ILE A 451 -24.31 -13.20 -1.19
N LYS A 452 -25.41 -12.57 -1.64
CA LYS A 452 -26.82 -13.01 -1.50
C LYS A 452 -27.33 -13.21 -0.05
N ASP A 453 -27.44 -12.11 0.70
CA ASP A 453 -28.24 -11.99 1.95
C ASP A 453 -27.89 -12.89 3.16
N GLU A 454 -26.68 -13.46 3.24
CA GLU A 454 -26.27 -14.26 4.42
C GLU A 454 -25.21 -13.57 5.29
N PHE A 455 -25.65 -12.93 6.37
CA PHE A 455 -24.77 -12.43 7.45
C PHE A 455 -24.51 -13.59 8.42
N LEU A 456 -23.25 -13.88 8.74
CA LEU A 456 -22.95 -14.82 9.84
C LEU A 456 -22.80 -14.06 11.16
N ILE A 457 -23.72 -14.38 12.06
CA ILE A 457 -23.58 -14.20 13.49
C ILE A 457 -22.62 -15.29 14.00
N ILE A 458 -21.41 -14.90 14.39
CA ILE A 458 -20.39 -15.84 14.90
C ILE A 458 -20.76 -16.21 16.35
N ALA A 459 -21.00 -17.50 16.60
CA ALA A 459 -21.10 -18.06 17.93
C ALA A 459 -19.70 -18.41 18.46
N VAL A 460 -19.28 -17.78 19.55
CA VAL A 460 -18.01 -18.00 20.27
C VAL A 460 -18.26 -18.75 21.57
N VAL A 461 -17.23 -19.42 22.10
CA VAL A 461 -17.24 -20.00 23.44
C VAL A 461 -16.40 -19.12 24.35
N LEU A 462 -16.98 -18.67 25.47
CA LEU A 462 -16.33 -17.77 26.41
C LEU A 462 -15.65 -18.58 27.52
N GLU A 463 -14.35 -18.85 27.37
CA GLU A 463 -13.59 -19.69 28.32
C GLU A 463 -13.53 -19.08 29.72
N THR A 464 -13.42 -17.74 29.79
CA THR A 464 -13.46 -16.97 31.05
C THR A 464 -14.85 -16.93 31.71
N HIS A 465 -15.89 -17.43 31.03
CA HIS A 465 -17.28 -17.42 31.47
C HIS A 465 -17.87 -18.83 31.40
N ASN A 466 -17.20 -19.80 32.04
CA ASN A 466 -17.64 -21.19 32.16
C ASN A 466 -17.98 -21.86 30.81
N ASN A 467 -17.26 -21.54 29.74
CA ASN A 467 -17.47 -22.07 28.39
C ASN A 467 -18.88 -21.84 27.84
N GLN A 468 -19.52 -20.74 28.23
CA GLN A 468 -20.82 -20.36 27.68
C GLN A 468 -20.70 -19.99 26.20
N LYS A 469 -21.68 -20.42 25.40
CA LYS A 469 -21.79 -20.01 23.99
C LYS A 469 -22.37 -18.61 23.91
N ALA A 470 -21.78 -17.75 23.10
CA ALA A 470 -22.19 -16.37 22.92
C ALA A 470 -22.14 -15.93 21.45
N THR A 471 -23.01 -15.01 21.06
CA THR A 471 -23.07 -14.39 19.74
C THR A 471 -22.29 -13.08 19.74
N ILE A 472 -21.35 -12.88 18.81
CA ILE A 472 -20.65 -11.60 18.70
C ILE A 472 -21.62 -10.51 18.20
N LEU A 473 -21.73 -9.42 18.96
CA LEU A 473 -22.55 -8.26 18.64
C LEU A 473 -21.75 -7.12 17.99
N GLY A 474 -20.42 -7.12 18.15
CA GLY A 474 -19.53 -6.07 17.63
C GLY A 474 -18.50 -5.64 18.67
N ILE A 475 -18.02 -4.40 18.58
CA ILE A 475 -17.07 -3.83 19.54
C ILE A 475 -17.71 -2.71 20.37
N THR A 476 -17.17 -2.43 21.56
CA THR A 476 -17.58 -1.28 22.37
C THR A 476 -17.12 0.02 21.72
N THR A 477 -17.90 1.08 21.90
CA THR A 477 -17.68 2.39 21.26
C THR A 477 -16.66 3.26 22.01
N ASP A 478 -16.29 2.87 23.22
CA ASP A 478 -15.41 3.60 24.13
C ASP A 478 -13.95 3.11 24.03
N PHE A 479 -13.72 1.81 24.18
CA PHE A 479 -12.39 1.20 24.28
C PHE A 479 -12.15 0.08 23.25
N GLY A 480 -13.13 -0.23 22.40
CA GLY A 480 -13.00 -1.23 21.34
C GLY A 480 -13.00 -2.69 21.82
N PHE A 481 -13.55 -2.97 23.01
CA PHE A 481 -13.64 -4.34 23.53
C PHE A 481 -14.68 -5.16 22.76
N LEU A 482 -14.48 -6.47 22.64
CA LEU A 482 -15.42 -7.31 21.91
C LEU A 482 -16.70 -7.53 22.75
N LYS A 483 -17.87 -7.21 22.19
CA LYS A 483 -19.19 -7.46 22.79
C LYS A 483 -19.72 -8.81 22.31
N ALA A 484 -20.08 -9.68 23.24
CA ALA A 484 -20.74 -10.95 22.96
C ALA A 484 -22.03 -11.08 23.79
N MET A 485 -23.07 -11.70 23.23
CA MET A 485 -24.33 -11.99 23.89
C MET A 485 -24.44 -13.48 24.16
N VAL A 486 -24.45 -13.88 25.42
CA VAL A 486 -24.56 -15.29 25.81
C VAL A 486 -25.90 -15.86 25.34
N ILE A 487 -25.87 -16.98 24.61
CA ILE A 487 -27.03 -17.53 23.89
C ILE A 487 -28.14 -17.98 24.85
N ASN A 488 -27.78 -18.47 26.05
CA ASN A 488 -28.76 -19.03 26.99
C ASN A 488 -29.33 -17.98 27.96
N THR A 489 -28.60 -16.89 28.21
CA THR A 489 -29.00 -15.86 29.19
C THR A 489 -29.36 -14.53 28.54
N ASN A 490 -29.06 -14.36 27.24
CA ASN A 490 -29.08 -13.07 26.53
C ASN A 490 -28.26 -11.97 27.22
N GLU A 491 -27.34 -12.35 28.11
CA GLU A 491 -26.47 -11.41 28.81
C GLU A 491 -25.39 -10.90 27.85
N ILE A 492 -25.18 -9.59 27.84
CA ILE A 492 -24.13 -8.96 27.04
C ILE A 492 -22.87 -8.83 27.91
N VAL A 493 -21.81 -9.49 27.47
CA VAL A 493 -20.50 -9.46 28.11
C VAL A 493 -19.47 -8.74 27.24
N MET A 494 -18.59 -8.00 27.90
CA MET A 494 -17.49 -7.27 27.28
C MET A 494 -16.19 -8.02 27.54
N LEU A 495 -15.52 -8.43 26.47
CA LEU A 495 -14.32 -9.25 26.57
C LEU A 495 -13.09 -8.35 26.62
N GLN A 496 -12.40 -8.42 27.76
CA GLN A 496 -11.14 -7.73 28.00
C GLN A 496 -9.98 -8.44 27.27
N PRO A 497 -8.89 -7.72 26.93
CA PRO A 497 -7.75 -8.22 26.14
C PRO A 497 -6.92 -9.31 26.83
N ASP A 498 -7.13 -9.54 28.12
CA ASP A 498 -6.47 -10.51 28.97
C ASP A 498 -7.23 -11.86 28.97
N GLY A 499 -6.76 -12.76 28.10
CA GLY A 499 -7.01 -14.21 28.26
C GLY A 499 -8.04 -14.84 27.33
N ASN A 500 -8.61 -14.11 26.36
CA ASN A 500 -9.52 -14.72 25.39
C ASN A 500 -8.78 -15.05 24.09
N SER A 501 -8.51 -16.34 23.84
CA SER A 501 -8.05 -16.83 22.54
C SER A 501 -9.24 -17.10 21.62
N PHE A 502 -9.33 -16.35 20.51
CA PHE A 502 -10.20 -16.70 19.40
C PHE A 502 -9.36 -17.40 18.33
N ASP A 503 -9.55 -18.71 18.20
CA ASP A 503 -8.91 -19.48 17.14
C ASP A 503 -9.72 -19.32 15.84
N MET A 504 -9.33 -18.34 15.02
CA MET A 504 -9.89 -18.10 13.68
C MET A 504 -9.79 -19.33 12.77
N MET A 505 -8.85 -20.25 13.06
CA MET A 505 -8.58 -21.43 12.24
C MET A 505 -9.35 -22.66 12.73
N LYS A 506 -10.03 -22.56 13.87
CA LYS A 506 -10.86 -23.62 14.45
C LYS A 506 -12.01 -23.95 13.50
N GLY A 507 -11.83 -25.04 12.74
CA GLY A 507 -12.77 -25.51 11.71
C GLY A 507 -12.48 -25.02 10.28
N LEU A 508 -11.43 -24.23 10.04
CA LEU A 508 -11.00 -23.80 8.70
C LEU A 508 -9.89 -24.67 8.10
N ILE A 509 -9.09 -25.32 8.94
CA ILE A 509 -8.13 -26.34 8.52
C ILE A 509 -8.55 -27.63 9.22
N SER A 510 -9.16 -28.51 8.43
CA SER A 510 -9.37 -29.91 8.79
C SER A 510 -8.07 -30.66 8.58
N PRO A 511 -7.82 -31.76 9.30
CA PRO A 511 -7.04 -32.83 8.70
C PRO A 511 -7.53 -33.07 7.25
#